data_AF-A0A1X7SY97-F1
#
_entry.id   AF-A0A1X7SY97-F1
#
_cell.length_a   1.000
_cell.length_b   1.000
_cell.length_c   1.000
_cell.angle_alpha   90.00
_cell.angle_beta   90.00
_cell.angle_gamma   90.00
#
_symmetry.space_group_name_H-M   'P 1'
#
loop_
_entity.id
_entity.type
_entity.pdbx_description
1 polymer ?
#
loop_
_entity_poly.entity_id
_entity_poly.type
_entity_poly.pdbx_seq_one_letter_code
_entity_poly.pdbx_strand_id
1 'polypeptide(L)'
;DVIQVAQLLAKQLYVLGDKLLEKETPIALTINDLYCITKRLRLPMDLRTSSDRSSDLGHLYSFIHQLHSLKVIPPPPPVSVTRMAFEITPFRSLTILKVDCVPLSQVSGLVRVQQQLEKVSVQRSLNTLRELLIDSVEERRTQQPPE
;
A
#
# COMPACT_ATOMS: atom_id res chain seq x y z
N ASP A 1 6.95 15.23 -7.09
CA ASP A 1 7.93 15.18 -5.98
C ASP A 1 7.40 14.21 -4.92
N VAL A 2 8.18 13.16 -4.60
CA VAL A 2 7.78 12.10 -3.64
C VAL A 2 7.54 12.67 -2.24
N ILE A 3 8.39 13.62 -1.81
CA ILE A 3 8.32 14.19 -0.45
C ILE A 3 7.08 15.06 -0.32
N GLN A 4 6.81 15.93 -1.31
CA GLN A 4 5.64 16.80 -1.30
C GLN A 4 4.33 16.01 -1.29
N VAL A 5 4.23 14.95 -2.09
CA VAL A 5 3.03 14.09 -2.12
C VAL A 5 2.82 13.39 -0.77
N ALA A 6 3.88 12.81 -0.19
CA ALA A 6 3.79 12.17 1.12
C ALA A 6 3.41 13.16 2.23
N GLN A 7 3.96 14.37 2.24
CA GLN A 7 3.60 15.43 3.19
C GLN A 7 2.15 15.90 3.01
N LEU A 8 1.68 16.04 1.78
CA LEU A 8 0.30 16.42 1.51
C LEU A 8 -0.69 15.36 1.99
N LEU A 9 -0.36 14.07 1.78
CA LEU A 9 -1.13 12.94 2.31
C LEU A 9 -1.11 12.93 3.83
N ALA A 10 0.03 13.20 4.45
CA ALA A 10 0.13 13.36 5.90
C ALA A 10 -0.84 14.45 6.38
N LYS A 11 -0.83 15.64 5.78
CA LYS A 11 -1.76 16.71 6.20
C LYS A 11 -3.23 16.32 6.08
N GLN A 12 -3.61 15.65 5.00
CA GLN A 12 -4.98 15.17 4.80
C GLN A 12 -5.39 14.13 5.86
N LEU A 13 -4.51 13.16 6.10
CA LEU A 13 -4.75 12.07 7.04
C LEU A 13 -4.64 12.47 8.50
N TYR A 14 -3.95 13.56 8.81
CA TYR A 14 -3.95 14.11 10.16
C TYR A 14 -5.35 14.55 10.62
N VAL A 15 -6.20 15.02 9.69
CA VAL A 15 -7.56 15.50 9.99
C VAL A 15 -8.60 14.38 9.90
N LEU A 16 -8.43 13.47 8.94
CA LEU A 16 -9.44 12.45 8.61
C LEU A 16 -9.08 11.05 9.13
N GLY A 17 -7.80 10.80 9.43
CA GLY A 17 -7.25 9.47 9.69
C GLY A 17 -7.92 8.76 10.85
N ASP A 18 -8.01 9.40 12.01
CA ASP A 18 -8.62 8.81 13.21
C ASP A 18 -10.07 8.36 12.95
N LYS A 19 -10.85 9.20 12.25
CA LYS A 19 -12.24 8.89 11.89
C LYS A 19 -12.34 7.72 10.91
N LEU A 20 -11.40 7.63 9.96
CA LEU A 20 -11.35 6.53 9.00
C LEU A 20 -10.96 5.22 9.69
N LEU A 21 -10.02 5.26 10.65
CA LEU A 21 -9.58 4.10 11.42
C LEU A 21 -10.69 3.62 12.37
N GLU A 22 -11.32 4.51 13.13
CA GLU A 22 -12.39 4.17 14.09
C GLU A 22 -13.60 3.51 13.42
N LYS A 23 -13.96 3.97 12.22
CA LYS A 23 -15.10 3.46 11.45
C LYS A 23 -14.72 2.37 10.45
N GLU A 24 -13.46 1.95 10.42
CA GLU A 24 -12.89 1.03 9.44
C GLU A 24 -13.28 1.37 7.99
N THR A 25 -13.38 2.67 7.71
CA THR A 25 -13.90 3.16 6.44
C THR A 25 -12.85 2.97 5.35
N PRO A 26 -13.21 2.40 4.19
CA PRO A 26 -12.28 2.27 3.08
C PRO A 26 -11.76 3.63 2.64
N ILE A 27 -10.44 3.78 2.58
CA ILE A 27 -9.82 4.93 1.93
C ILE A 27 -9.46 4.61 0.48
N ALA A 28 -9.73 5.54 -0.42
CA ALA A 28 -9.26 5.46 -1.80
C ALA A 28 -7.96 6.24 -1.96
N LEU A 29 -6.89 5.55 -2.36
CA LEU A 29 -5.59 6.15 -2.67
C LEU A 29 -5.21 5.83 -4.11
N THR A 30 -4.62 6.81 -4.79
CA THR A 30 -4.09 6.57 -6.12
C THR A 30 -2.83 5.71 -6.04
N ILE A 31 -2.51 4.98 -7.10
CA ILE A 31 -1.21 4.30 -7.20
C ILE A 31 -0.03 5.27 -7.02
N ASN A 32 -0.17 6.54 -7.43
CA ASN A 32 0.85 7.56 -7.23
C ASN A 32 1.05 7.88 -5.73
N ASP A 33 -0.03 7.97 -4.96
CA ASP A 33 0.02 8.19 -3.51
C ASP A 33 0.77 7.04 -2.82
N LEU A 34 0.39 5.81 -3.15
CA LEU A 34 0.99 4.59 -2.60
C LEU A 34 2.46 4.43 -3.02
N TYR A 35 2.79 4.74 -4.27
CA TYR A 35 4.17 4.82 -4.75
C TYR A 35 4.98 5.83 -3.94
N CYS A 36 4.45 7.04 -3.71
CA CYS A 36 5.15 8.07 -2.96
C CYS A 36 5.35 7.68 -1.49
N ILE A 37 4.33 7.10 -0.84
CA ILE A 37 4.42 6.59 0.54
C ILE A 37 5.53 5.54 0.64
N THR A 38 5.50 4.54 -0.23
CA THR A 38 6.43 3.40 -0.19
C THR A 38 7.86 3.78 -0.59
N LYS A 39 8.02 4.73 -1.52
CA LYS A 39 9.32 5.33 -1.83
C LYS A 39 9.84 6.16 -0.66
N ARG A 40 9.00 6.99 -0.04
CA ARG A 40 9.43 7.83 1.08
C ARG A 40 9.88 7.02 2.29
N LEU A 41 9.24 5.87 2.56
CA LEU A 41 9.66 4.91 3.59
C LEU A 41 11.09 4.38 3.40
N ARG A 42 11.58 4.34 2.16
CA ARG A 42 12.94 3.88 1.82
C ARG A 42 13.98 4.99 1.79
N LEU A 43 13.55 6.25 1.77
CA LEU A 43 14.45 7.39 1.78
C LEU A 43 14.89 7.69 3.22
N PRO A 44 16.15 8.12 3.42
CA PRO A 44 16.61 8.59 4.72
C PRO A 44 15.63 9.63 5.28
N MET A 45 15.35 9.57 6.58
CA MET A 45 14.69 10.68 7.23
C MET A 45 15.68 11.83 7.36
N ASP A 46 15.39 12.94 6.68
CA ASP A 46 16.04 14.20 7.02
C ASP A 46 15.65 14.54 8.46
N LEU A 47 16.62 14.57 9.37
CA LEU A 47 16.44 14.88 10.79
C LEU A 47 15.94 16.32 11.04
N ARG A 48 15.65 17.08 9.97
CA ARG A 48 15.00 18.38 10.05
C ARG A 48 13.51 18.16 10.32
N THR A 49 13.18 18.05 11.60
CA THR A 49 11.80 18.03 12.08
C THR A 49 11.08 19.30 11.61
N SER A 50 10.06 19.14 10.77
CA SER A 50 9.13 20.23 10.54
C SER A 50 8.43 20.55 11.87
N SER A 51 8.28 21.85 12.19
CA SER A 51 7.51 22.29 13.36
C SER A 51 6.01 22.03 13.21
N ASP A 52 5.56 21.79 11.97
CA ASP A 52 4.18 21.47 11.62
C ASP A 52 3.91 19.96 11.80
N ARG A 53 3.30 19.60 12.94
CA ARG A 53 2.90 18.22 13.27
C ARG A 53 1.99 17.58 12.23
N SER A 54 1.21 18.36 11.46
CA SER A 54 0.35 17.81 10.42
C SER A 54 1.13 17.26 9.22
N SER A 55 2.36 17.74 9.02
CA SER A 55 3.29 17.26 7.98
C SER A 55 4.20 16.11 8.43
N ASP A 56 4.10 15.70 9.70
CA ASP A 56 4.91 14.62 10.23
C ASP A 56 4.58 13.30 9.54
N LEU A 57 5.60 12.62 9.02
CA LEU A 57 5.43 11.34 8.34
C LEU A 57 5.23 10.19 9.35
N GLY A 58 5.58 10.40 10.62
CA GLY A 58 5.34 9.43 11.69
C GLY A 58 3.86 9.09 11.84
N HIS A 59 2.99 10.09 11.89
CA HIS A 59 1.54 9.86 11.98
C HIS A 59 0.99 9.20 10.70
N LEU A 60 1.51 9.57 9.52
CA LEU A 60 1.11 8.97 8.24
C LEU A 60 1.43 7.48 8.25
N TYR A 61 2.63 7.11 8.69
CA TYR A 61 3.02 5.70 8.77
C TYR A 61 2.27 4.93 9.85
N SER A 62 1.97 5.58 10.98
CA SER A 62 1.09 5.01 11.98
C SER A 62 -0.29 4.68 11.41
N PHE A 63 -0.89 5.62 10.66
CA PHE A 63 -2.15 5.41 9.96
C PHE A 63 -2.07 4.26 8.96
N ILE A 64 -1.03 4.23 8.12
CA ILE A 64 -0.82 3.17 7.11
C ILE A 64 -0.72 1.78 7.75
N HIS A 65 -0.01 1.65 8.88
CA HIS A 65 0.08 0.38 9.60
C HIS A 65 -1.27 -0.10 10.15
N GLN A 66 -2.13 0.84 10.56
CA GLN A 66 -3.43 0.56 11.20
C GLN A 66 -4.61 0.45 10.22
N LEU A 67 -4.41 0.77 8.94
CA LEU A 67 -5.49 0.80 7.97
C LEU A 67 -6.01 -0.60 7.64
N HIS A 68 -7.32 -0.82 7.85
CA HIS A 68 -7.98 -2.10 7.58
C HIS A 68 -8.49 -2.25 6.14
N SER A 69 -8.85 -1.15 5.48
CA SER A 69 -9.56 -1.19 4.19
C SER A 69 -9.00 -0.17 3.18
N LEU A 70 -8.43 -0.67 2.09
CA LEU A 70 -7.78 0.12 1.05
C LEU A 70 -8.43 -0.11 -0.32
N LYS A 71 -8.76 0.99 -1.01
CA LYS A 71 -9.09 1.00 -2.43
C LYS A 71 -7.95 1.67 -3.23
N VAL A 72 -7.36 0.93 -4.14
CA VAL A 72 -6.34 1.40 -5.08
C VAL A 72 -7.02 1.83 -6.38
N ILE A 73 -6.77 3.06 -6.80
CA ILE A 73 -7.35 3.65 -8.02
C ILE A 73 -6.28 4.25 -8.93
N PRO A 74 -6.56 4.45 -10.24
CA PRO A 74 -5.68 5.23 -11.10
C PRO A 74 -5.67 6.69 -10.65
N PRO A 75 -4.56 7.42 -10.89
CA PRO A 75 -4.50 8.86 -10.74
C PRO A 75 -5.38 9.52 -11.83
N PRO A 76 -5.80 10.78 -11.62
CA PRO A 76 -6.53 11.52 -12.64
C PRO A 76 -5.67 11.69 -13.91
N PRO A 77 -6.27 11.60 -15.11
CA PRO A 77 -5.57 11.85 -16.36
C PRO A 77 -5.01 13.29 -16.39
N PRO A 78 -3.87 13.54 -17.07
CA PRO A 78 -3.17 12.66 -18.01
C PRO A 78 -2.05 11.80 -17.39
N VAL A 79 -2.04 11.61 -16.07
CA VAL A 79 -0.93 10.92 -15.38
C VAL A 79 -0.87 9.44 -15.78
N SER A 80 0.22 9.03 -16.45
CA SER A 80 0.44 7.63 -16.82
C SER A 80 0.94 6.81 -15.64
N VAL A 81 0.26 5.70 -15.36
CA VAL A 81 0.59 4.79 -14.25
C VAL A 81 1.67 3.77 -14.58
N THR A 82 2.03 3.60 -15.85
CA THR A 82 2.76 2.43 -16.39
C THR A 82 4.09 2.09 -15.71
N ARG A 83 4.72 3.02 -14.99
CA ARG A 83 6.01 2.83 -14.32
C ARG A 83 5.96 2.90 -12.80
N MET A 84 4.78 3.10 -12.22
CA MET A 84 4.61 3.19 -10.78
C MET A 84 4.29 1.80 -10.23
N ALA A 85 4.98 1.38 -9.18
CA ALA A 85 4.68 0.18 -8.41
C ALA A 85 4.88 0.47 -6.94
N PHE A 86 4.01 -0.08 -6.08
CA PHE A 86 4.09 0.13 -4.65
C PHE A 86 4.16 -1.21 -3.90
N GLU A 87 4.66 -1.14 -2.68
CA GLU A 87 4.81 -2.27 -1.77
C GLU A 87 3.68 -2.25 -0.74
N ILE A 88 2.92 -3.34 -0.62
CA ILE A 88 1.74 -3.42 0.25
C ILE A 88 2.05 -3.89 1.68
N THR A 89 3.25 -4.41 1.95
CA THR A 89 3.63 -4.90 3.29
C THR A 89 3.64 -3.86 4.42
N PRO A 90 3.76 -2.53 4.18
CA PRO A 90 3.57 -1.55 5.24
C PRO A 90 2.15 -1.54 5.84
N PHE A 91 1.14 -2.09 5.15
CA PHE A 91 -0.24 -2.11 5.62
C PHE A 91 -0.52 -3.34 6.50
N ARG A 92 0.03 -3.34 7.71
CA ARG A 92 0.04 -4.52 8.61
C ARG A 92 -1.33 -4.98 9.09
N SER A 93 -2.29 -4.08 9.22
CA SER A 93 -3.66 -4.40 9.65
C SER A 93 -4.65 -4.55 8.48
N LEU A 94 -4.19 -4.54 7.23
CA LEU A 94 -5.06 -4.57 6.06
C LEU A 94 -5.77 -5.92 5.91
N THR A 95 -7.10 -5.90 5.97
CA THR A 95 -7.96 -7.08 5.76
C THR A 95 -8.77 -6.98 4.46
N ILE A 96 -9.04 -5.76 3.97
CA ILE A 96 -9.82 -5.53 2.76
C ILE A 96 -8.98 -4.76 1.73
N LEU A 97 -8.73 -5.40 0.58
CA LEU A 97 -8.06 -4.78 -0.56
C LEU A 97 -8.98 -4.73 -1.77
N LYS A 98 -9.19 -3.53 -2.31
CA LYS A 98 -9.82 -3.32 -3.61
C LYS A 98 -8.84 -2.70 -4.59
N VAL A 99 -8.68 -3.29 -5.77
CA VAL A 99 -7.84 -2.74 -6.86
C VAL A 99 -8.74 -2.51 -8.07
N ASP A 100 -8.74 -1.28 -8.58
CA ASP A 100 -9.63 -0.85 -9.66
C ASP A 100 -8.86 -0.06 -10.73
N CYS A 101 -8.92 -0.50 -11.99
CA CYS A 101 -8.20 0.09 -13.13
C CYS A 101 -6.68 0.29 -12.92
N VAL A 102 -6.05 -0.55 -12.10
CA VAL A 102 -4.61 -0.52 -11.82
C VAL A 102 -4.04 -1.93 -12.02
N PRO A 103 -3.11 -2.14 -12.97
CA PRO A 103 -2.52 -3.44 -13.20
C PRO A 103 -2.00 -4.10 -11.91
N LEU A 104 -2.44 -5.33 -11.63
CA LEU A 104 -2.08 -6.01 -10.38
C LEU A 104 -0.57 -6.24 -10.25
N SER A 105 0.15 -6.34 -11.37
CA SER A 105 1.62 -6.41 -11.43
C SER A 105 2.33 -5.21 -10.79
N GLN A 106 1.63 -4.10 -10.56
CA GLN A 106 2.15 -2.91 -9.89
C GLN A 106 1.97 -2.94 -8.37
N VAL A 107 1.29 -3.95 -7.84
CA VAL A 107 1.11 -4.21 -6.42
C VAL A 107 2.09 -5.30 -5.99
N SER A 108 3.20 -4.90 -5.36
CA SER A 108 4.19 -5.84 -4.83
C SER A 108 3.91 -6.20 -3.38
N GLY A 109 4.30 -7.41 -2.97
CA GLY A 109 4.15 -7.89 -1.59
C GLY A 109 2.81 -8.58 -1.28
N LEU A 110 1.93 -8.78 -2.27
CA LEU A 110 0.62 -9.44 -2.08
C LEU A 110 0.71 -10.80 -1.40
N VAL A 111 1.70 -11.63 -1.78
CA VAL A 111 1.95 -12.94 -1.15
C VAL A 111 2.21 -12.82 0.36
N ARG A 112 2.90 -11.75 0.78
CA ARG A 112 3.27 -11.55 2.19
C ARG A 112 2.10 -11.12 3.07
N VAL A 113 1.11 -10.44 2.48
CA VAL A 113 -0.10 -9.99 3.17
C VAL A 113 -1.29 -10.92 2.89
N GLN A 114 -1.11 -12.00 2.13
CA GLN A 114 -2.22 -12.86 1.70
C GLN A 114 -3.00 -13.43 2.89
N GLN A 115 -2.30 -13.85 3.95
CA GLN A 115 -2.92 -14.49 5.12
C GLN A 115 -3.75 -13.54 5.99
N GLN A 116 -3.50 -12.23 5.92
CA GLN A 116 -4.28 -11.21 6.65
C GLN A 116 -5.46 -10.67 5.83
N LEU A 117 -5.49 -10.91 4.50
CA LEU A 117 -6.56 -10.40 3.63
C LEU A 117 -7.79 -11.30 3.70
N GLU A 118 -8.87 -10.77 4.27
CA GLU A 118 -10.19 -11.41 4.32
C GLU A 118 -10.97 -11.21 3.02
N LYS A 119 -10.79 -10.04 2.37
CA LYS A 119 -11.52 -9.69 1.15
C LYS A 119 -10.62 -9.01 0.12
N VAL A 120 -10.53 -9.61 -1.06
CA VAL A 120 -9.84 -9.04 -2.22
C VAL A 120 -10.84 -8.84 -3.36
N SER A 121 -10.89 -7.62 -3.90
CA SER A 121 -11.72 -7.29 -5.06
C SER A 121 -10.86 -6.65 -6.13
N VAL A 122 -10.78 -7.28 -7.30
CA VAL A 122 -9.99 -6.76 -8.43
C VAL A 122 -10.90 -6.50 -9.62
N GLN A 123 -10.92 -5.26 -10.10
CA GLN A 123 -11.79 -4.80 -11.18
C GLN A 123 -10.94 -4.16 -12.28
N ARG A 124 -11.12 -4.60 -13.54
CA ARG A 124 -10.43 -4.03 -14.72
C ARG A 124 -8.90 -3.90 -14.55
N SER A 125 -8.31 -4.85 -13.84
CA SER A 125 -6.91 -4.76 -13.35
C SER A 125 -6.11 -6.06 -13.56
N LEU A 126 -6.79 -7.14 -13.98
CA LEU A 126 -6.18 -8.43 -14.32
C LEU A 126 -6.11 -8.58 -15.83
N ASN A 127 -5.00 -9.10 -16.32
CA ASN A 127 -4.93 -9.65 -17.67
C ASN A 127 -5.30 -11.14 -17.65
N THR A 128 -4.94 -11.84 -16.57
CA THR A 128 -5.24 -13.27 -16.36
C THR A 128 -5.62 -13.56 -14.91
N LEU A 129 -6.40 -14.61 -14.67
CA LEU A 129 -6.71 -15.06 -13.30
C LEU A 129 -5.48 -15.57 -12.54
N ARG A 130 -4.43 -16.02 -13.26
CA ARG A 130 -3.17 -16.48 -12.65
C ARG A 130 -2.51 -15.41 -11.78
N GLU A 131 -2.70 -14.13 -12.10
CA GLU A 131 -2.15 -13.03 -11.30
C GLU A 131 -2.74 -12.95 -9.88
N LEU A 132 -3.92 -13.55 -9.64
CA LEU A 132 -4.51 -13.72 -8.30
C LEU A 132 -4.18 -15.06 -7.66
N LEU A 133 -3.85 -16.07 -8.47
CA LEU A 133 -3.45 -17.38 -7.98
C LEU A 133 -2.03 -17.28 -7.45
N ILE A 134 -1.91 -16.99 -6.16
CA ILE A 134 -0.64 -17.06 -5.45
C ILE A 134 -0.34 -18.54 -5.26
N ASP A 135 0.59 -19.08 -6.06
CA ASP A 135 1.09 -20.43 -5.90
C ASP A 135 1.78 -20.52 -4.53
N SER A 136 1.07 -21.05 -3.53
CA SER A 136 1.60 -21.36 -2.20
C SER A 136 2.54 -22.58 -2.27
N VAL A 137 3.54 -22.55 -3.15
CA VAL A 137 4.62 -23.53 -3.11
C VAL A 137 5.58 -23.03 -2.03
N GLU A 138 5.31 -23.44 -0.80
CA GLU A 138 6.38 -23.51 0.20
C GLU A 138 7.49 -24.37 -0.42
N GLU A 139 8.63 -23.76 -0.80
CA GLU A 139 9.87 -24.50 -0.94
C GLU A 139 10.22 -25.07 0.44
N ARG A 140 9.61 -26.21 0.78
CA ARG A 140 10.18 -27.11 1.77
C ARG A 140 11.53 -27.51 1.20
N ARG A 141 12.58 -26.78 1.60
CA ARG A 141 13.96 -27.22 1.42
C ARG A 141 14.02 -28.63 1.97
N THR A 142 14.05 -29.61 1.08
CA THR A 142 14.36 -31.00 1.37
C THR A 142 15.74 -30.99 2.02
N GLN A 143 15.75 -30.99 3.36
CA GLN A 143 16.93 -31.38 4.12
C GLN A 143 17.12 -32.87 3.81
N GLN A 144 17.97 -33.18 2.84
CA GLN A 144 18.54 -34.51 2.70
C GLN A 144 19.35 -34.77 3.99
N PRO A 145 19.09 -35.87 4.73
CA PRO A 145 20.01 -36.32 5.76
C PRO A 145 21.28 -36.85 5.08
N PRO A 146 22.48 -36.56 5.62
CA PRO A 146 23.71 -37.18 5.13
C PRO A 146 23.71 -38.68 5.49
N GLU A 147 24.04 -39.52 4.50
CA GLU A 147 24.39 -40.94 4.66
C GLU A 147 25.66 -41.13 5.51
#